data_AF-A0A9X5YXD0-F1
#
_entry.id   AF-A0A9X5YXD0-F1
#
_cell.length_a   1.000
_cell.length_b   1.000
_cell.length_c   1.000
_cell.angle_alpha   90.00
_cell.angle_beta   90.00
_cell.angle_gamma   90.00
#
_symmetry.space_group_name_H-M   'P 1'
#
loop_
_entity.id
_entity.type
_entity.pdbx_description
1 polymer ?
#
loop_
_entity_poly.entity_id
_entity_poly.type
_entity_poly.pdbx_seq_one_letter_code
_entity_poly.pdbx_strand_id
1 'polypeptide(L)'
;MTPSAAAVTGRVPAAGTLRPPVRRSPQKIGHVLAADLRRQILRGTLAADARLPPETELMAAFGVSRDTLREALRILEAQSLLDVRRGRGGGAVVRRPGLTSAASYVALLLQLRGTTLEHLEEARSVLEPPAAGQLVLRPGDDALDHLATLHDNERAAGDLLAFVTAVSTFDQAVTDLSGNRSIAVIAGILRVIHAGQVYTALDAADPRSSERIGRRIVAAHGAFLAAARQREAAAASRAWSGYLLSTGRLLVPRGRGRAPIDVVPLWRAHTDGASTAGASTGGTSAGGAFAGAAAPPRRMAAVVANEIRARIAEGRLADGDRLPSLAGLAAEFGISRPTLREALRILEMESLLTLRAGDRAGAQVHHPSTLVAAQLAGTVLEARQVTLADYFHAVRLIEPAMMELAATRIDDRSLAALRALVAEMATAADDVSRFSDAWRRAAAVVFGTTGNPALAVVAEILQWVRLGTRPAVNAPADDSWAAAATSCLVPLFAELVDALAARDPGRARGCWAALLDVNVPFAESHDYAHRLMVDVIDEPVGVVRPVTPTEPPSRPRPPRRIRAG
;
A
#
# COMPACT_ATOMS: atom_id res chain seq x y z
N MET A 1 13.66 -2.52 -35.84
CA MET A 1 14.82 -3.26 -35.31
C MET A 1 14.54 -3.57 -33.85
N THR A 2 14.14 -4.80 -33.57
CA THR A 2 13.89 -5.35 -32.23
C THR A 2 15.21 -5.58 -31.50
N PRO A 3 15.37 -5.15 -30.23
CA PRO A 3 16.51 -5.57 -29.43
C PRO A 3 16.27 -6.98 -28.88
N SER A 4 17.30 -7.80 -29.01
CA SER A 4 17.36 -9.21 -28.64
C SER A 4 17.25 -9.42 -27.12
N ALA A 5 16.39 -10.36 -26.71
CA ALA A 5 16.25 -10.84 -25.35
C ALA A 5 17.47 -11.68 -24.94
N ALA A 6 18.46 -11.06 -24.30
CA ALA A 6 19.48 -11.77 -23.54
C ALA A 6 18.92 -12.09 -22.15
N ALA A 7 18.77 -13.38 -21.85
CA ALA A 7 18.42 -13.87 -20.53
C ALA A 7 19.50 -13.45 -19.51
N VAL A 8 19.24 -12.39 -18.76
CA VAL A 8 20.04 -12.00 -17.60
C VAL A 8 19.75 -13.03 -16.50
N THR A 9 20.55 -14.09 -16.44
CA THR A 9 20.69 -14.88 -15.21
C THR A 9 21.35 -13.98 -14.18
N GLY A 10 20.54 -13.27 -13.39
CA GLY A 10 20.99 -12.34 -12.35
C GLY A 10 21.77 -13.07 -11.27
N ARG A 11 23.08 -13.20 -11.45
CA ARG A 11 24.00 -13.69 -10.43
C ARG A 11 24.19 -12.56 -9.43
N VAL A 12 23.88 -12.81 -8.15
CA VAL A 12 24.29 -11.93 -7.04
C VAL A 12 25.80 -11.72 -7.15
N PRO A 13 26.32 -10.48 -7.06
CA PRO A 13 27.76 -10.27 -7.13
C PRO A 13 28.45 -11.02 -5.96
N ALA A 14 29.66 -11.52 -6.20
CA ALA A 14 30.40 -12.34 -5.23
C ALA A 14 30.51 -11.62 -3.87
N ALA A 15 30.56 -12.36 -2.76
CA ALA A 15 30.51 -11.83 -1.38
C ALA A 15 31.43 -10.61 -1.12
N GLY A 16 32.51 -10.45 -1.88
CA GLY A 16 33.41 -9.28 -1.84
C GLY A 16 32.84 -7.94 -2.34
N THR A 17 31.64 -7.88 -2.93
CA THR A 17 30.98 -6.61 -3.33
C THR A 17 29.95 -6.12 -2.32
N LEU A 18 29.63 -6.91 -1.28
CA LEU A 18 28.72 -6.52 -0.22
C LEU A 18 29.44 -5.53 0.70
N ARG A 19 28.86 -4.33 0.87
CA ARG A 19 29.47 -3.27 1.69
C ARG A 19 29.08 -3.44 3.16
N PRO A 20 30.01 -3.28 4.12
CA PRO A 20 29.66 -3.29 5.53
C PRO A 20 28.77 -2.09 5.88
N PRO A 21 27.82 -2.24 6.82
CA PRO A 21 26.89 -1.18 7.19
C PRO A 21 27.61 0.04 7.78
N VAL A 22 27.29 1.23 7.30
CA VAL A 22 27.79 2.49 7.86
C VAL A 22 27.00 2.82 9.13
N ARG A 23 27.68 2.93 10.27
CA ARG A 23 27.07 3.27 11.57
C ARG A 23 26.43 4.65 11.53
N ARG A 24 25.11 4.70 11.76
CA ARG A 24 24.36 5.93 12.07
C ARG A 24 23.34 5.55 13.15
N SER A 25 23.45 6.14 14.35
CA SER A 25 22.55 5.96 15.53
C SER A 25 22.77 4.70 16.41
N PRO A 26 22.31 4.70 17.70
CA PRO A 26 22.51 3.61 18.66
C PRO A 26 21.58 2.39 18.43
N GLN A 27 21.23 2.10 17.17
CA GLN A 27 20.35 0.98 16.82
C GLN A 27 21.10 -0.35 16.90
N LYS A 28 20.38 -1.43 17.24
CA LYS A 28 20.92 -2.81 17.25
C LYS A 28 21.52 -3.13 15.87
N ILE A 29 22.69 -3.77 15.84
CA ILE A 29 23.44 -4.06 14.61
C ILE A 29 22.58 -4.82 13.57
N GLY A 30 21.66 -5.68 14.01
CA GLY A 30 20.75 -6.41 13.12
C GLY A 30 19.79 -5.48 12.35
N HIS A 31 19.32 -4.40 12.96
CA HIS A 31 18.45 -3.42 12.30
C HIS A 31 19.20 -2.62 11.24
N VAL A 32 20.45 -2.22 11.54
CA VAL A 32 21.29 -1.51 10.58
C VAL A 32 21.62 -2.40 9.37
N LEU A 33 21.93 -3.67 9.60
CA LEU A 33 22.16 -4.64 8.52
C LEU A 33 20.90 -4.86 7.67
N ALA A 34 19.73 -4.98 8.30
CA ALA A 34 18.46 -5.09 7.59
C ALA A 34 18.19 -3.85 6.73
N ALA A 35 18.39 -2.64 7.27
CA ALA A 35 18.23 -1.39 6.53
C ALA A 35 19.19 -1.31 5.32
N ASP A 36 20.42 -1.79 5.46
CA ASP A 36 21.37 -1.81 4.34
C ASP A 36 20.96 -2.78 3.24
N LEU A 37 20.65 -4.03 3.60
CA LEU A 37 20.18 -5.05 2.66
C LEU A 37 18.87 -4.65 1.98
N ARG A 38 17.93 -4.04 2.72
CA ARG A 38 16.69 -3.48 2.17
C ARG A 38 17.01 -2.48 1.06
N ARG A 39 17.89 -1.50 1.30
CA ARG A 39 18.28 -0.54 0.26
C ARG A 39 18.90 -1.21 -0.96
N GLN A 40 19.72 -2.25 -0.77
CA GLN A 40 20.32 -3.00 -1.88
C GLN A 40 19.27 -3.77 -2.70
N ILE A 41 18.27 -4.38 -2.06
CA ILE A 41 17.14 -5.06 -2.73
C ILE A 41 16.30 -4.06 -3.53
N LEU A 42 15.94 -2.94 -2.91
CA LEU A 42 15.04 -1.95 -3.48
C LEU A 42 15.68 -1.16 -4.62
N ARG A 43 17.00 -0.91 -4.56
CA ARG A 43 17.77 -0.36 -5.69
C ARG A 43 18.10 -1.38 -6.78
N GLY A 44 17.81 -2.66 -6.56
CA GLY A 44 18.06 -3.73 -7.51
C GLY A 44 19.52 -4.20 -7.58
N THR A 45 20.40 -3.72 -6.70
CA THR A 45 21.76 -4.29 -6.53
C THR A 45 21.69 -5.77 -6.15
N LEU A 46 20.70 -6.13 -5.33
CA LEU A 46 20.26 -7.50 -5.13
C LEU A 46 19.02 -7.75 -5.99
N ALA A 47 19.19 -8.54 -7.05
CA ALA A 47 18.13 -8.81 -8.02
C ALA A 47 16.98 -9.63 -7.42
N ALA A 48 15.76 -9.42 -7.91
CA ALA A 48 14.58 -10.21 -7.53
C ALA A 48 14.80 -11.70 -7.84
N ASP A 49 14.27 -12.55 -6.97
CA ASP A 49 14.38 -14.02 -6.98
C ASP A 49 15.83 -14.55 -6.94
N ALA A 50 16.82 -13.66 -6.80
CA ALA A 50 18.20 -14.04 -6.62
C ALA A 50 18.40 -14.62 -5.22
N ARG A 51 19.17 -15.70 -5.14
CA ARG A 51 19.47 -16.37 -3.89
C ARG A 51 20.66 -15.70 -3.22
N LEU A 52 20.49 -15.29 -1.97
CA LEU A 52 21.59 -14.76 -1.16
C LEU A 52 22.62 -15.87 -0.88
N PRO A 53 23.91 -15.50 -0.72
CA PRO A 53 24.95 -16.41 -0.27
C PRO A 53 24.60 -17.16 1.04
N PRO A 54 25.25 -18.30 1.32
CA PRO A 54 25.08 -19.03 2.58
C PRO A 54 25.31 -18.16 3.82
N GLU A 55 24.65 -18.50 4.95
CA GLU A 55 24.80 -17.77 6.23
C GLU A 55 26.27 -17.53 6.59
N THR A 56 27.13 -18.54 6.40
CA THR A 56 28.56 -18.47 6.72
C THR A 56 29.30 -17.41 5.89
N GLU A 57 28.98 -17.30 4.59
CA GLU A 57 29.59 -16.30 3.71
C GLU A 57 29.07 -14.90 4.02
N LEU A 58 27.77 -14.76 4.30
CA LEU A 58 27.17 -13.47 4.70
C LEU A 58 27.73 -12.97 6.03
N MET A 59 27.91 -13.86 7.01
CA MET A 59 28.54 -13.53 8.29
C MET A 59 29.96 -13.01 8.10
N ALA A 60 30.76 -13.68 7.25
CA ALA A 60 32.11 -13.26 6.93
C ALA A 60 32.14 -11.92 6.18
N ALA A 61 31.26 -11.75 5.18
CA ALA A 61 31.19 -10.54 4.36
C ALA A 61 30.77 -9.29 5.17
N PHE A 62 29.80 -9.43 6.08
CA PHE A 62 29.30 -8.32 6.88
C PHE A 62 30.00 -8.17 8.24
N GLY A 63 30.83 -9.13 8.64
CA GLY A 63 31.52 -9.12 9.93
C GLY A 63 30.56 -9.19 11.13
N VAL A 64 29.45 -9.93 11.00
CA VAL A 64 28.40 -10.01 12.03
C VAL A 64 28.26 -11.42 12.61
N SER A 65 27.73 -11.49 13.85
CA SER A 65 27.37 -12.76 14.46
C SER A 65 26.22 -13.44 13.73
N ARG A 66 26.08 -14.76 13.91
CA ARG A 66 24.96 -15.54 13.35
C ARG A 66 23.60 -15.01 13.83
N ASP A 67 23.50 -14.63 15.10
CA ASP A 67 22.24 -14.14 15.68
C ASP A 67 21.87 -12.78 15.10
N THR A 68 22.85 -11.91 14.91
CA THR A 68 22.68 -10.60 14.24
C THR A 68 22.24 -10.77 12.78
N LEU A 69 22.87 -11.69 12.03
CA LEU A 69 22.45 -11.97 10.65
C LEU A 69 21.02 -12.51 10.62
N ARG A 70 20.67 -13.44 11.51
CA ARG A 70 19.32 -14.01 11.58
C ARG A 70 18.27 -12.99 11.99
N GLU A 71 18.60 -12.08 12.89
CA GLU A 71 17.74 -10.94 13.22
C GLU A 71 17.48 -10.09 11.98
N ALA A 72 18.53 -9.72 11.23
CA ALA A 72 18.39 -8.94 10.01
C ALA A 72 17.54 -9.65 8.93
N LEU A 73 17.80 -10.94 8.70
CA LEU A 73 17.04 -11.74 7.73
C LEU A 73 15.58 -11.91 8.16
N ARG A 74 15.28 -12.01 9.46
CA ARG A 74 13.89 -12.06 9.97
C ARG A 74 13.16 -10.74 9.75
N ILE A 75 13.83 -9.59 9.95
CA ILE A 75 13.24 -8.28 9.67
C ILE A 75 12.87 -8.18 8.18
N LEU A 76 13.78 -8.57 7.28
CA LEU A 76 13.54 -8.53 5.84
C LEU A 76 12.48 -9.55 5.39
N GLU A 77 12.43 -10.73 6.01
CA GLU A 77 11.38 -11.74 5.77
C GLU A 77 10.01 -11.20 6.20
N ALA A 78 9.90 -10.55 7.36
CA ALA A 78 8.67 -9.89 7.82
C ALA A 78 8.23 -8.72 6.92
N GLN A 79 9.20 -8.00 6.32
CA GLN A 79 8.94 -6.96 5.33
C GLN A 79 8.60 -7.51 3.94
N SER A 80 8.49 -8.84 3.78
CA SER A 80 8.27 -9.52 2.50
C SER A 80 9.35 -9.24 1.44
N LEU A 81 10.56 -8.88 1.89
CA LEU A 81 11.73 -8.63 1.03
C LEU A 81 12.57 -9.88 0.81
N LEU A 82 12.38 -10.93 1.62
CA LEU A 82 13.05 -12.23 1.49
C LEU A 82 12.08 -13.40 1.73
N ASP A 83 12.32 -14.54 1.09
CA ASP A 83 11.78 -15.87 1.44
C ASP A 83 12.92 -16.73 2.00
N VAL A 84 12.87 -17.12 3.28
CA VAL A 84 13.93 -17.92 3.93
C VAL A 84 13.53 -19.38 4.07
N ARG A 85 14.04 -20.22 3.16
CA ARG A 85 13.81 -21.68 3.14
C ARG A 85 14.83 -22.41 4.02
N ARG A 86 14.35 -23.26 4.95
CA ARG A 86 15.21 -24.10 5.81
C ARG A 86 15.47 -25.47 5.15
N GLY A 87 16.65 -26.05 5.38
CA GLY A 87 17.01 -27.41 4.95
C GLY A 87 18.30 -27.48 4.11
N ARG A 88 18.72 -28.70 3.74
CA ARG A 88 19.87 -28.93 2.84
C ARG A 88 19.52 -28.36 1.46
N GLY A 89 20.23 -27.33 1.02
CA GLY A 89 19.87 -26.58 -0.19
C GLY A 89 18.84 -25.46 0.04
N GLY A 90 18.48 -25.13 1.28
CA GLY A 90 17.71 -23.93 1.66
C GLY A 90 18.57 -22.66 1.74
N GLY A 91 17.95 -21.48 1.67
CA GLY A 91 18.62 -20.17 1.69
C GLY A 91 17.62 -19.02 1.57
N ALA A 92 18.09 -17.80 1.81
CA ALA A 92 17.29 -16.59 1.63
C ALA A 92 17.22 -16.22 0.13
N VAL A 93 16.00 -16.02 -0.38
CA VAL A 93 15.73 -15.63 -1.76
C VAL A 93 15.14 -14.22 -1.75
N VAL A 94 15.68 -13.33 -2.57
CA VAL A 94 15.24 -11.94 -2.66
C VAL A 94 13.84 -11.87 -3.26
N ARG A 95 12.97 -11.06 -2.65
CA ARG A 95 11.65 -10.72 -3.16
C ARG A 95 11.57 -9.22 -3.38
N ARG A 96 11.03 -8.80 -4.52
CA ARG A 96 10.66 -7.40 -4.69
C ARG A 96 9.27 -7.18 -4.10
N PRO A 97 9.09 -6.15 -3.28
CA PRO A 97 7.79 -5.85 -2.70
C PRO A 97 6.84 -5.40 -3.82
N GLY A 98 5.71 -6.07 -3.91
CA GLY A 98 4.64 -5.76 -4.86
C GLY A 98 3.37 -5.30 -4.14
N LEU A 99 2.47 -4.69 -4.90
CA LEU A 99 1.17 -4.24 -4.38
C LEU A 99 0.40 -5.38 -3.69
N THR A 100 0.53 -6.61 -4.19
CA THR A 100 -0.17 -7.79 -3.65
C THR A 100 0.15 -8.08 -2.18
N SER A 101 1.38 -7.88 -1.73
CA SER A 101 1.77 -8.12 -0.33
C SER A 101 1.10 -7.12 0.60
N ALA A 102 1.16 -5.83 0.25
CA ALA A 102 0.47 -4.77 1.01
C ALA A 102 -1.06 -4.93 0.93
N ALA A 103 -1.61 -5.25 -0.24
CA ALA A 103 -3.03 -5.48 -0.46
C ALA A 103 -3.57 -6.63 0.38
N SER A 104 -2.84 -7.75 0.48
CA SER A 104 -3.28 -8.91 1.28
C SER A 104 -3.46 -8.54 2.76
N TYR A 105 -2.53 -7.76 3.31
CA TYR A 105 -2.60 -7.30 4.69
C TYR A 105 -3.67 -6.21 4.90
N VAL A 106 -3.79 -5.27 3.96
CA VAL A 106 -4.86 -4.25 3.99
C VAL A 106 -6.25 -4.91 3.87
N ALA A 107 -6.40 -5.96 3.07
CA ALA A 107 -7.67 -6.67 2.93
C ALA A 107 -8.17 -7.25 4.26
N LEU A 108 -7.26 -7.79 5.09
CA LEU A 108 -7.56 -8.24 6.45
C LEU A 108 -8.09 -7.11 7.35
N LEU A 109 -7.41 -5.95 7.33
CA LEU A 109 -7.87 -4.76 8.06
C LEU A 109 -9.28 -4.36 7.62
N LEU A 110 -9.51 -4.32 6.31
CA LEU A 110 -10.78 -3.91 5.75
C LEU A 110 -11.90 -4.89 6.11
N GLN A 111 -11.65 -6.20 6.04
CA GLN A 111 -12.63 -7.20 6.46
C GLN A 111 -12.96 -7.08 7.95
N LEU A 112 -11.94 -6.95 8.82
CA LEU A 112 -12.14 -6.79 10.27
C LEU A 112 -12.95 -5.54 10.61
N ARG A 113 -12.78 -4.45 9.83
CA ARG A 113 -13.56 -3.22 9.96
C ARG A 113 -14.93 -3.26 9.27
N GLY A 114 -15.37 -4.43 8.80
CA GLY A 114 -16.67 -4.59 8.13
C GLY A 114 -16.78 -3.82 6.81
N THR A 115 -15.65 -3.55 6.15
CA THR A 115 -15.62 -2.84 4.86
C THR A 115 -16.38 -3.65 3.83
N THR A 116 -17.20 -2.99 3.02
CA THR A 116 -18.03 -3.63 2.00
C THR A 116 -17.53 -3.26 0.61
N LEU A 117 -18.05 -3.91 -0.43
CA LEU A 117 -17.73 -3.52 -1.81
C LEU A 117 -18.19 -2.07 -2.11
N GLU A 118 -19.30 -1.62 -1.53
CA GLU A 118 -19.76 -0.23 -1.67
C GLU A 118 -18.77 0.77 -1.07
N HIS A 119 -18.21 0.46 0.11
CA HIS A 119 -17.13 1.26 0.70
C HIS A 119 -15.89 1.30 -0.20
N LEU A 120 -15.50 0.17 -0.80
CA LEU A 120 -14.36 0.13 -1.74
C LEU A 120 -14.62 1.00 -2.97
N GLU A 121 -15.80 0.93 -3.58
CA GLU A 121 -16.12 1.72 -4.78
C GLU A 121 -16.19 3.22 -4.49
N GLU A 122 -16.71 3.62 -3.33
CA GLU A 122 -16.65 5.01 -2.88
C GLU A 122 -15.20 5.45 -2.65
N ALA A 123 -14.38 4.63 -1.99
CA ALA A 123 -12.98 4.96 -1.74
C ALA A 123 -12.21 5.14 -3.06
N ARG A 124 -12.42 4.25 -4.04
CA ARG A 124 -11.86 4.39 -5.39
C ARG A 124 -12.33 5.68 -6.08
N SER A 125 -13.59 6.06 -5.90
CA SER A 125 -14.16 7.29 -6.46
C SER A 125 -13.55 8.56 -5.87
N VAL A 126 -12.94 8.50 -4.69
CA VAL A 126 -12.16 9.59 -4.10
C VAL A 126 -10.71 9.58 -4.60
N LEU A 127 -10.10 8.40 -4.71
CA LEU A 127 -8.65 8.25 -4.90
C LEU A 127 -8.19 8.26 -6.37
N GLU A 128 -8.97 7.68 -7.28
CA GLU A 128 -8.52 7.41 -8.66
C GLU A 128 -8.78 8.56 -9.66
N PRO A 129 -9.91 9.30 -9.62
CA PRO A 129 -10.19 10.35 -10.60
C PRO A 129 -9.13 11.46 -10.72
N PRO A 130 -8.45 11.90 -9.63
CA PRO A 130 -7.35 12.84 -9.75
C PRO A 130 -6.18 12.30 -10.59
N ALA A 131 -5.85 11.01 -10.44
CA ALA A 131 -4.81 10.36 -11.24
C ALA A 131 -5.21 10.26 -12.71
N ALA A 132 -6.47 9.92 -13.00
CA ALA A 132 -7.01 9.87 -14.36
C ALA A 132 -6.93 11.24 -15.06
N GLY A 133 -7.21 12.33 -14.33
CA GLY A 133 -7.06 13.70 -14.86
C GLY A 133 -5.59 14.08 -15.11
N GLN A 134 -4.68 13.68 -14.21
CA GLN A 134 -3.24 13.97 -14.34
C GLN A 134 -2.57 13.23 -15.48
N LEU A 135 -2.98 11.99 -15.74
CA LEU A 135 -2.50 11.21 -16.88
C LEU A 135 -2.62 11.98 -18.19
N VAL A 136 -3.77 12.66 -18.37
CA VAL A 136 -4.10 13.38 -19.60
C VAL A 136 -3.23 14.62 -19.82
N LEU A 137 -2.70 15.21 -18.74
CA LEU A 137 -1.81 16.37 -18.79
C LEU A 137 -0.36 16.00 -19.16
N ARG A 138 -0.01 14.71 -19.22
CA ARG A 138 1.34 14.28 -19.56
C ARG A 138 1.62 14.46 -21.05
N PRO A 139 2.83 14.89 -21.43
CA PRO A 139 3.19 15.06 -22.84
C PRO A 139 3.23 13.71 -23.56
N GLY A 140 2.87 13.72 -24.85
CA GLY A 140 2.94 12.56 -25.75
C GLY A 140 1.72 11.64 -25.66
N ASP A 141 1.47 10.89 -26.75
CA ASP A 141 0.32 9.99 -26.86
C ASP A 141 0.66 8.54 -26.47
N ASP A 142 1.94 8.20 -26.24
CA ASP A 142 2.40 6.85 -25.90
C ASP A 142 1.60 6.21 -24.74
N ALA A 143 1.25 6.99 -23.71
CA ALA A 143 0.45 6.53 -22.59
C ALA A 143 -0.98 6.19 -23.02
N LEU A 144 -1.59 7.01 -23.89
CA LEU A 144 -2.95 6.80 -24.40
C LEU A 144 -2.98 5.65 -25.41
N ASP A 145 -1.94 5.47 -26.21
CA ASP A 145 -1.79 4.35 -27.15
C ASP A 145 -1.58 3.03 -26.41
N HIS A 146 -0.80 3.04 -25.32
CA HIS A 146 -0.69 1.90 -24.43
C HIS A 146 -2.04 1.54 -23.79
N LEU A 147 -2.79 2.53 -23.29
CA LEU A 147 -4.13 2.30 -22.75
C LEU A 147 -5.10 1.79 -23.82
N ALA A 148 -5.02 2.29 -25.07
CA ALA A 148 -5.83 1.78 -26.16
C ALA A 148 -5.55 0.28 -26.43
N THR A 149 -4.26 -0.12 -26.40
CA THR A 149 -3.88 -1.53 -26.52
C THR A 149 -4.44 -2.37 -25.37
N LEU A 150 -4.37 -1.87 -24.14
CA LEU A 150 -4.96 -2.56 -22.98
C LEU A 150 -6.48 -2.67 -23.10
N HIS A 151 -7.14 -1.63 -23.61
CA HIS A 151 -8.58 -1.64 -23.86
C HIS A 151 -8.98 -2.69 -24.91
N ASP A 152 -8.18 -2.87 -25.96
CA ASP A 152 -8.41 -3.93 -26.95
C ASP A 152 -8.29 -5.33 -26.32
N ASN A 153 -7.38 -5.53 -25.35
CA ASN A 153 -7.27 -6.79 -24.61
C ASN A 153 -8.52 -7.08 -23.77
N GLU A 154 -9.13 -6.06 -23.16
CA GLU A 154 -10.41 -6.22 -22.43
C GLU A 154 -11.53 -6.68 -23.35
N ARG A 155 -11.59 -6.14 -24.58
CA ARG A 155 -12.58 -6.51 -25.60
C ARG A 155 -12.37 -7.92 -26.12
N ALA A 156 -11.12 -8.37 -26.19
CA ALA A 156 -10.74 -9.67 -26.71
C ALA A 156 -10.71 -10.79 -25.65
N ALA A 157 -10.98 -10.47 -24.37
CA ALA A 157 -10.93 -11.44 -23.29
C ALA A 157 -11.91 -12.60 -23.52
N GLY A 158 -11.38 -13.83 -23.48
CA GLY A 158 -12.15 -15.06 -23.81
C GLY A 158 -12.89 -15.70 -22.64
N ASP A 159 -12.55 -15.35 -21.40
CA ASP A 159 -13.19 -15.86 -20.18
C ASP A 159 -13.24 -14.78 -19.08
N LEU A 160 -13.96 -15.07 -17.99
CA LEU A 160 -14.17 -14.13 -16.89
C LEU A 160 -12.86 -13.73 -16.19
N LEU A 161 -11.95 -14.68 -15.97
CA LEU A 161 -10.68 -14.41 -15.27
C LEU A 161 -9.78 -13.52 -16.13
N ALA A 162 -9.68 -13.83 -17.44
CA ALA A 162 -8.98 -13.01 -18.42
C ALA A 162 -9.58 -11.61 -18.49
N PHE A 163 -10.91 -11.49 -18.48
CA PHE A 163 -11.60 -10.20 -18.51
C PHE A 163 -11.29 -9.35 -17.27
N VAL A 164 -11.47 -9.91 -16.07
CA VAL A 164 -11.17 -9.19 -14.81
C VAL A 164 -9.69 -8.79 -14.73
N THR A 165 -8.79 -9.66 -15.20
CA THR A 165 -7.35 -9.37 -15.26
C THR A 165 -7.05 -8.22 -16.22
N ALA A 166 -7.65 -8.23 -17.42
CA ALA A 166 -7.46 -7.17 -18.40
C ALA A 166 -7.98 -5.82 -17.88
N VAL A 167 -9.17 -5.80 -17.29
CA VAL A 167 -9.77 -4.60 -16.66
C VAL A 167 -8.90 -4.06 -15.54
N SER A 168 -8.44 -4.95 -14.64
CA SER A 168 -7.54 -4.54 -13.55
C SER A 168 -6.21 -3.98 -14.08
N THR A 169 -5.70 -4.52 -15.19
CA THR A 169 -4.47 -4.05 -15.83
C THR A 169 -4.65 -2.66 -16.43
N PHE A 170 -5.78 -2.40 -17.11
CA PHE A 170 -6.12 -1.08 -17.63
C PHE A 170 -6.25 -0.04 -16.50
N ASP A 171 -7.04 -0.34 -15.46
CA ASP A 171 -7.22 0.55 -14.31
C ASP A 171 -5.88 0.84 -13.60
N GLN A 172 -5.01 -0.17 -13.49
CA GLN A 172 -3.68 -0.01 -12.92
C GLN A 172 -2.82 0.93 -13.77
N ALA A 173 -2.81 0.75 -15.10
CA ALA A 173 -2.07 1.58 -16.04
C ALA A 173 -2.51 3.05 -15.97
N VAL A 174 -3.80 3.35 -15.82
CA VAL A 174 -4.29 4.73 -15.65
C VAL A 174 -3.65 5.41 -14.44
N THR A 175 -3.52 4.72 -13.32
CA THR A 175 -2.87 5.29 -12.14
C THR A 175 -1.34 5.34 -12.24
N ASP A 176 -0.69 4.29 -12.77
CA ASP A 176 0.78 4.24 -12.90
C ASP A 176 1.28 5.29 -13.91
N LEU A 177 0.54 5.52 -14.99
CA LEU A 177 0.88 6.51 -16.01
C LEU A 177 0.46 7.94 -15.63
N SER A 178 -0.24 8.16 -14.52
CA SER A 178 -0.62 9.52 -14.07
C SER A 178 0.58 10.40 -13.71
N GLY A 179 1.72 9.79 -13.38
CA GLY A 179 2.88 10.46 -12.80
C GLY A 179 2.83 10.61 -11.29
N ASN A 180 1.69 10.31 -10.65
CA ASN A 180 1.58 10.32 -9.19
C ASN A 180 1.83 8.91 -8.63
N ARG A 181 3.10 8.64 -8.30
CA ARG A 181 3.53 7.31 -7.83
C ARG A 181 2.89 6.90 -6.50
N SER A 182 2.57 7.87 -5.64
CA SER A 182 1.93 7.63 -4.34
C SER A 182 0.47 7.19 -4.51
N ILE A 183 -0.32 7.91 -5.33
CA ILE A 183 -1.69 7.49 -5.67
C ILE A 183 -1.65 6.13 -6.36
N ALA A 184 -0.71 5.90 -7.27
CA ALA A 184 -0.57 4.63 -7.98
C ALA A 184 -0.33 3.42 -7.04
N VAL A 185 0.34 3.63 -5.90
CA VAL A 185 0.48 2.60 -4.86
C VAL A 185 -0.82 2.42 -4.08
N ILE A 186 -1.39 3.51 -3.56
CA ILE A 186 -2.55 3.45 -2.67
C ILE A 186 -3.80 2.94 -3.40
N ALA A 187 -4.07 3.48 -4.59
CA ALA A 187 -5.14 2.99 -5.45
C ALA A 187 -4.87 1.55 -5.91
N GLY A 188 -3.61 1.22 -6.22
CA GLY A 188 -3.22 -0.14 -6.60
C GLY A 188 -3.50 -1.19 -5.52
N ILE A 189 -3.25 -0.85 -4.26
CA ILE A 189 -3.59 -1.70 -3.10
C ILE A 189 -5.09 -2.00 -3.07
N LEU A 190 -5.95 -0.97 -3.15
CA LEU A 190 -7.40 -1.18 -3.14
C LEU A 190 -7.90 -1.91 -4.39
N ARG A 191 -7.26 -1.68 -5.54
CA ARG A 191 -7.60 -2.33 -6.81
C ARG A 191 -7.35 -3.83 -6.80
N VAL A 192 -6.23 -4.27 -6.21
CA VAL A 192 -5.95 -5.71 -6.04
C VAL A 192 -7.05 -6.37 -5.21
N ILE A 193 -7.51 -5.71 -4.15
CA ILE A 193 -8.60 -6.20 -3.31
C ILE A 193 -9.92 -6.23 -4.09
N HIS A 194 -10.22 -5.12 -4.78
CA HIS A 194 -11.43 -4.94 -5.58
C HIS A 194 -11.55 -5.98 -6.69
N ALA A 195 -10.49 -6.25 -7.45
CA ALA A 195 -10.49 -7.22 -8.54
C ALA A 195 -10.95 -8.61 -8.09
N GLY A 196 -10.55 -9.04 -6.89
CA GLY A 196 -11.03 -10.29 -6.29
C GLY A 196 -12.52 -10.31 -5.95
N GLN A 197 -13.03 -9.18 -5.45
CA GLN A 197 -14.46 -9.03 -5.16
C GLN A 197 -15.27 -9.01 -6.45
N VAL A 198 -14.78 -8.35 -7.50
CA VAL A 198 -15.40 -8.33 -8.83
C VAL A 198 -15.47 -9.73 -9.42
N TYR A 199 -14.37 -10.48 -9.40
CA TYR A 199 -14.35 -11.86 -9.88
C TYR A 199 -15.42 -12.70 -9.18
N THR A 200 -15.43 -12.66 -7.84
CA THR A 200 -16.40 -13.41 -7.03
C THR A 200 -17.85 -13.00 -7.32
N ALA A 201 -18.10 -11.70 -7.50
CA ALA A 201 -19.43 -11.17 -7.79
C ALA A 201 -19.94 -11.57 -9.18
N LEU A 202 -19.07 -11.54 -10.20
CA LEU A 202 -19.41 -11.89 -11.57
C LEU A 202 -19.52 -13.39 -11.79
N ASP A 203 -18.72 -14.19 -11.10
CA ASP A 203 -18.77 -15.66 -11.12
C ASP A 203 -20.08 -16.18 -10.49
N ALA A 204 -20.54 -15.52 -9.43
CA ALA A 204 -21.81 -15.84 -8.78
C ALA A 204 -23.06 -15.28 -9.51
N ALA A 205 -22.88 -14.40 -10.49
CA ALA A 205 -23.98 -13.78 -11.23
C ALA A 205 -24.43 -14.65 -12.41
N ASP A 206 -25.66 -14.43 -12.90
CA ASP A 206 -26.11 -15.11 -14.11
C ASP A 206 -25.31 -14.62 -15.34
N PRO A 207 -25.05 -15.49 -16.34
CA PRO A 207 -24.20 -15.15 -17.48
C PRO A 207 -24.61 -13.88 -18.23
N ARG A 208 -25.91 -13.58 -18.34
CA ARG A 208 -26.39 -12.39 -19.06
C ARG A 208 -26.09 -11.12 -18.28
N SER A 209 -26.25 -11.15 -16.96
CA SER A 209 -25.87 -10.04 -16.09
C SER A 209 -24.37 -9.79 -16.15
N SER A 210 -23.55 -10.84 -16.08
CA SER A 210 -22.09 -10.71 -16.17
C SER A 210 -21.64 -10.12 -17.50
N GLU A 211 -22.21 -10.59 -18.61
CA GLU A 211 -21.93 -10.05 -19.95
C GLU A 211 -22.35 -8.57 -20.09
N ARG A 212 -23.50 -8.19 -19.53
CA ARG A 212 -23.98 -6.80 -19.52
C ARG A 212 -23.05 -5.89 -18.71
N ILE A 213 -22.58 -6.34 -17.55
CA ILE A 213 -21.62 -5.60 -16.73
C ILE A 213 -20.31 -5.43 -17.49
N GLY A 214 -19.78 -6.51 -18.08
CA GLY A 214 -18.56 -6.48 -18.88
C GLY A 214 -18.64 -5.47 -20.03
N ARG A 215 -19.73 -5.52 -20.83
CA ARG A 215 -19.97 -4.55 -21.91
C ARG A 215 -20.02 -3.10 -21.42
N ARG A 216 -20.57 -2.86 -20.22
CA ARG A 216 -20.65 -1.51 -19.65
C ARG A 216 -19.28 -0.99 -19.21
N ILE A 217 -18.46 -1.85 -18.60
CA ILE A 217 -17.08 -1.53 -18.21
C ILE A 217 -16.26 -1.14 -19.45
N VAL A 218 -16.27 -1.99 -20.48
CA VAL A 218 -15.58 -1.74 -21.75
C VAL A 218 -16.06 -0.41 -22.37
N ALA A 219 -17.37 -0.17 -22.43
CA ALA A 219 -17.88 1.09 -22.97
C ALA A 219 -17.41 2.31 -22.16
N ALA A 220 -17.30 2.20 -20.83
CA ALA A 220 -16.85 3.28 -19.97
C ALA A 220 -15.35 3.57 -20.14
N HIS A 221 -14.51 2.54 -20.29
CA HIS A 221 -13.08 2.71 -20.61
C HIS A 221 -12.88 3.38 -21.97
N GLY A 222 -13.67 3.00 -22.97
CA GLY A 222 -13.69 3.68 -24.27
C GLY A 222 -14.09 5.15 -24.17
N ALA A 223 -15.09 5.47 -23.34
CA ALA A 223 -15.51 6.87 -23.09
C ALA A 223 -14.42 7.68 -22.38
N PHE A 224 -13.73 7.08 -21.40
CA PHE A 224 -12.57 7.69 -20.77
C PHE A 224 -11.45 7.96 -21.78
N LEU A 225 -11.08 6.99 -22.62
CA LEU A 225 -10.08 7.18 -23.69
C LEU A 225 -10.46 8.30 -24.66
N ALA A 226 -11.73 8.39 -25.05
CA ALA A 226 -12.23 9.45 -25.91
C ALA A 226 -12.09 10.83 -25.26
N ALA A 227 -12.41 10.96 -23.96
CA ALA A 227 -12.21 12.20 -23.20
C ALA A 227 -10.71 12.51 -23.01
N ALA A 228 -9.89 11.50 -22.74
CA ALA A 228 -8.45 11.64 -22.54
C ALA A 228 -7.73 12.14 -23.81
N ARG A 229 -8.14 11.68 -24.99
CA ARG A 229 -7.61 12.15 -26.28
C ARG A 229 -7.91 13.62 -26.57
N GLN A 230 -8.98 14.17 -25.96
CA GLN A 230 -9.29 15.61 -26.06
C GLN A 230 -8.40 16.47 -25.15
N ARG A 231 -7.52 15.85 -24.35
CA ARG A 231 -6.61 16.53 -23.42
C ARG A 231 -7.30 17.37 -22.33
N GLU A 232 -8.57 17.07 -22.05
CA GLU A 232 -9.35 17.74 -21.01
C GLU A 232 -9.32 16.98 -19.68
N ALA A 233 -8.43 17.38 -18.77
CA ALA A 233 -8.27 16.71 -17.46
C ALA A 233 -9.58 16.58 -16.67
N ALA A 234 -10.40 17.64 -16.64
CA ALA A 234 -11.67 17.62 -15.91
C ALA A 234 -12.70 16.66 -16.54
N ALA A 235 -12.74 16.56 -17.88
CA ALA A 235 -13.61 15.62 -18.56
C ALA A 235 -13.17 14.18 -18.33
N ALA A 236 -11.85 13.92 -18.39
CA ALA A 236 -11.27 12.61 -18.10
C ALA A 236 -11.54 12.15 -16.66
N SER A 237 -11.33 13.03 -15.66
CA SER A 237 -11.68 12.74 -14.27
C SER A 237 -13.17 12.43 -14.10
N ARG A 238 -14.07 13.21 -14.73
CA ARG A 238 -15.52 12.94 -14.68
C ARG A 238 -15.90 11.61 -15.34
N ALA A 239 -15.29 11.28 -16.48
CA ALA A 239 -15.52 10.00 -17.15
C ALA A 239 -15.08 8.83 -16.25
N TRP A 240 -13.91 8.96 -15.59
CA TRP A 240 -13.41 7.96 -14.63
C TRP A 240 -14.33 7.82 -13.41
N SER A 241 -14.74 8.93 -12.80
CA SER A 241 -15.71 8.91 -11.69
C SER A 241 -17.04 8.27 -12.11
N GLY A 242 -17.53 8.58 -13.31
CA GLY A 242 -18.75 8.01 -13.86
C GLY A 242 -18.65 6.49 -14.08
N TYR A 243 -17.50 6.02 -14.58
CA TYR A 243 -17.15 4.61 -14.67
C TYR A 243 -17.30 3.93 -13.29
N LEU A 244 -16.52 4.37 -12.29
CA LEU A 244 -16.48 3.77 -10.95
C LEU A 244 -17.86 3.74 -10.26
N LEU A 245 -18.61 4.83 -10.34
CA LEU A 245 -19.97 4.91 -9.77
C LEU A 245 -20.94 3.96 -10.48
N SER A 246 -20.86 3.87 -11.81
CA SER A 246 -21.75 3.03 -12.59
C SER A 246 -21.47 1.55 -12.40
N THR A 247 -20.21 1.16 -12.33
CA THR A 247 -19.80 -0.23 -12.10
C THR A 247 -20.09 -0.67 -10.68
N GLY A 248 -19.81 0.17 -9.69
CA GLY A 248 -20.12 -0.13 -8.29
C GLY A 248 -21.62 -0.42 -8.10
N ARG A 249 -22.51 0.37 -8.70
CA ARG A 249 -23.96 0.14 -8.67
C ARG A 249 -24.40 -1.17 -9.33
N LEU A 250 -23.67 -1.64 -10.34
CA LEU A 250 -23.99 -2.86 -11.07
C LEU A 250 -23.43 -4.12 -10.40
N LEU A 251 -22.24 -4.00 -9.79
CA LEU A 251 -21.55 -5.06 -9.05
C LEU A 251 -22.13 -5.29 -7.65
N VAL A 252 -22.92 -4.33 -7.15
CA VAL A 252 -23.63 -4.41 -5.88
C VAL A 252 -25.13 -4.63 -6.13
N PRO A 253 -25.62 -5.88 -6.25
CA PRO A 253 -27.06 -6.13 -6.27
C PRO A 253 -27.73 -5.63 -4.98
N ARG A 254 -28.98 -5.19 -5.10
CA ARG A 254 -29.83 -4.83 -3.93
C ARG A 254 -29.77 -5.97 -2.90
N GLY A 255 -29.18 -5.69 -1.73
CA GLY A 255 -29.07 -6.62 -0.59
C GLY A 255 -27.68 -7.21 -0.32
N ARG A 256 -26.75 -7.26 -1.29
CA ARG A 256 -25.38 -7.80 -1.09
C ARG A 256 -24.29 -6.75 -0.81
N GLY A 257 -24.57 -5.48 -1.07
CA GLY A 257 -23.62 -4.36 -0.83
C GLY A 257 -23.24 -4.09 0.62
N ARG A 258 -23.93 -4.74 1.56
CA ARG A 258 -23.72 -4.60 3.00
C ARG A 258 -22.89 -5.73 3.61
N ALA A 259 -22.63 -6.79 2.84
CA ALA A 259 -21.75 -7.86 3.32
C ALA A 259 -20.30 -7.33 3.35
N PRO A 260 -19.54 -7.60 4.44
CA PRO A 260 -18.12 -7.34 4.45
C PRO A 260 -17.43 -8.05 3.28
N ILE A 261 -16.36 -7.44 2.76
CA ILE A 261 -15.52 -8.07 1.75
C ILE A 261 -15.00 -9.40 2.27
N ASP A 262 -14.88 -10.38 1.37
CA ASP A 262 -14.35 -11.69 1.71
C ASP A 262 -13.00 -11.90 1.01
N VAL A 263 -11.95 -12.01 1.81
CA VAL A 263 -10.57 -12.20 1.36
C VAL A 263 -10.22 -13.68 1.20
N VAL A 264 -11.07 -14.59 1.69
CA VAL A 264 -10.83 -16.04 1.67
C VAL A 264 -10.91 -16.63 0.24
N PRO A 265 -11.90 -16.29 -0.61
CA PRO A 265 -11.95 -16.73 -2.01
C PRO A 265 -10.72 -16.28 -2.81
N LEU A 266 -10.27 -15.05 -2.55
CA LEU A 266 -9.06 -14.47 -3.12
C LEU A 266 -7.83 -15.34 -2.81
N TRP A 267 -7.63 -15.74 -1.55
CA TRP A 267 -6.49 -16.59 -1.19
C TRP A 267 -6.60 -18.03 -1.68
N ARG A 268 -7.83 -18.58 -1.77
CA ARG A 268 -8.06 -19.93 -2.34
C ARG A 268 -7.70 -19.98 -3.83
N ALA A 269 -8.08 -18.96 -4.59
CA ALA A 269 -7.71 -18.84 -6.01
C ALA A 269 -6.18 -18.79 -6.21
N HIS A 270 -5.44 -18.08 -5.35
CA HIS A 270 -3.98 -18.05 -5.40
C HIS A 270 -3.33 -19.41 -5.09
N THR A 271 -3.95 -20.22 -4.22
CA THR A 271 -3.46 -21.58 -3.93
C THR A 271 -3.75 -22.60 -5.04
N ASP A 272 -4.76 -22.32 -5.88
CA ASP A 272 -5.17 -23.19 -6.99
C ASP A 272 -4.53 -22.78 -8.33
N GLY A 273 -4.34 -21.49 -8.57
CA GLY A 273 -3.74 -20.94 -9.81
C GLY A 273 -2.24 -21.24 -10.00
N ALA A 274 -1.51 -21.55 -8.93
CA ALA A 274 -0.12 -22.02 -9.04
C ALA A 274 0.00 -23.44 -9.64
N SER A 275 -1.12 -24.16 -9.78
CA SER A 275 -1.18 -25.52 -10.33
C SER A 275 -1.67 -25.56 -11.79
N THR A 276 -2.32 -24.51 -12.30
CA THR A 276 -3.04 -24.56 -13.59
C THR A 276 -2.23 -24.04 -14.79
N ALA A 277 -0.99 -23.58 -14.59
CA ALA A 277 -0.04 -23.35 -15.69
C ALA A 277 0.40 -24.65 -16.42
N GLY A 278 -0.21 -25.79 -16.11
CA GLY A 278 0.00 -27.04 -16.81
C GLY A 278 -1.05 -28.10 -16.49
N ALA A 279 -2.34 -27.85 -16.78
CA ALA A 279 -3.32 -28.91 -17.06
C ALA A 279 -4.67 -28.30 -17.44
N SER A 280 -4.97 -28.28 -18.74
CA SER A 280 -6.34 -28.17 -19.25
C SER A 280 -7.01 -29.54 -19.19
N THR A 281 -8.22 -29.64 -18.61
CA THR A 281 -9.46 -30.26 -19.15
C THR A 281 -10.42 -30.70 -18.04
N GLY A 282 -11.69 -30.27 -18.10
CA GLY A 282 -12.86 -31.10 -17.78
C GLY A 282 -13.55 -30.95 -16.40
N GLY A 283 -14.61 -30.14 -16.35
CA GLY A 283 -15.97 -30.57 -15.97
C GLY A 283 -16.35 -30.97 -14.53
N THR A 284 -17.37 -30.25 -14.04
CA THR A 284 -18.45 -30.58 -13.06
C THR A 284 -18.22 -30.50 -11.54
N SER A 285 -19.08 -29.69 -10.92
CA SER A 285 -19.32 -29.47 -9.49
C SER A 285 -20.11 -30.60 -8.82
N ALA A 286 -19.74 -30.97 -7.59
CA ALA A 286 -20.65 -31.41 -6.52
C ALA A 286 -19.91 -31.45 -5.18
N GLY A 287 -20.59 -31.03 -4.10
CA GLY A 287 -20.05 -31.03 -2.74
C GLY A 287 -19.88 -32.44 -2.15
N GLY A 288 -18.93 -32.58 -1.22
CA GLY A 288 -18.75 -33.78 -0.41
C GLY A 288 -17.30 -33.94 0.07
N ALA A 289 -17.14 -34.02 1.40
CA ALA A 289 -16.03 -34.57 2.18
C ALA A 289 -14.59 -34.51 1.60
N PHE A 290 -13.70 -33.80 2.29
CA PHE A 290 -12.25 -33.92 2.13
C PHE A 290 -11.78 -35.35 2.45
N ALA A 291 -11.82 -36.24 1.47
CA ALA A 291 -11.19 -37.55 1.53
C ALA A 291 -10.52 -37.87 0.18
N GLY A 292 -9.20 -38.07 0.20
CA GLY A 292 -8.55 -38.96 -0.75
C GLY A 292 -7.68 -38.37 -1.87
N ALA A 293 -6.99 -37.25 -1.66
CA ALA A 293 -5.73 -36.96 -2.37
C ALA A 293 -4.89 -36.00 -1.53
N ALA A 294 -3.75 -36.46 -1.00
CA ALA A 294 -2.90 -35.65 -0.13
C ALA A 294 -2.28 -34.50 -0.93
N ALA A 295 -2.82 -33.30 -0.78
CA ALA A 295 -2.24 -32.08 -1.31
C ALA A 295 -0.78 -31.93 -0.79
N PRO A 296 0.15 -31.39 -1.60
CA PRO A 296 1.53 -31.25 -1.17
C PRO A 296 1.62 -30.42 0.13
N PRO A 297 2.58 -30.68 1.04
CA PRO A 297 2.61 -30.11 2.40
C PRO A 297 2.50 -28.58 2.45
N ARG A 298 3.06 -27.88 1.46
CA ARG A 298 2.97 -26.41 1.33
C ARG A 298 1.55 -25.92 1.05
N ARG A 299 0.78 -26.65 0.24
CA ARG A 299 -0.62 -26.32 -0.07
C ARG A 299 -1.49 -26.48 1.18
N MET A 300 -1.24 -27.53 1.96
CA MET A 300 -1.96 -27.74 3.22
C MET A 300 -1.63 -26.67 4.28
N ALA A 301 -0.36 -26.25 4.38
CA ALA A 301 0.03 -25.16 5.28
C ALA A 301 -0.69 -23.84 4.94
N ALA A 302 -0.80 -23.51 3.64
CA ALA A 302 -1.53 -22.32 3.19
C ALA A 302 -3.03 -22.39 3.50
N VAL A 303 -3.66 -23.57 3.35
CA VAL A 303 -5.07 -23.79 3.72
C VAL A 303 -5.30 -23.54 5.21
N VAL A 304 -4.42 -24.05 6.07
CA VAL A 304 -4.51 -23.87 7.53
C VAL A 304 -4.32 -22.40 7.91
N ALA A 305 -3.35 -21.71 7.29
CA ALA A 305 -3.16 -20.28 7.49
C ALA A 305 -4.41 -19.47 7.06
N ASN A 306 -5.01 -19.80 5.91
CA ASN A 306 -6.26 -19.17 5.45
C ASN A 306 -7.40 -19.35 6.46
N GLU A 307 -7.56 -20.53 7.03
CA GLU A 307 -8.60 -20.79 8.05
C GLU A 307 -8.36 -19.94 9.31
N ILE A 308 -7.13 -19.90 9.84
CA ILE A 308 -6.81 -19.08 11.02
C ILE A 308 -7.05 -17.59 10.75
N ARG A 309 -6.68 -17.08 9.56
CA ARG A 309 -6.99 -15.70 9.15
C ARG A 309 -8.48 -15.44 9.15
N ALA A 310 -9.29 -16.36 8.63
CA ALA A 310 -10.75 -16.24 8.66
C ALA A 310 -11.26 -16.15 10.12
N ARG A 311 -10.74 -16.97 11.04
CA ARG A 311 -11.11 -16.89 12.46
C ARG A 311 -10.77 -15.53 13.09
N ILE A 312 -9.61 -14.95 12.75
CA ILE A 312 -9.20 -13.61 13.22
C ILE A 312 -10.13 -12.54 12.63
N ALA A 313 -10.34 -12.57 11.31
CA ALA A 313 -11.15 -11.58 10.60
C ALA A 313 -12.64 -11.61 11.00
N GLU A 314 -13.17 -12.78 11.34
CA GLU A 314 -14.53 -12.98 11.86
C GLU A 314 -14.65 -12.66 13.36
N GLY A 315 -13.55 -12.36 14.04
CA GLY A 315 -13.53 -12.09 15.48
C GLY A 315 -13.68 -13.33 16.37
N ARG A 316 -13.61 -14.55 15.82
CA ARG A 316 -13.54 -15.81 16.58
C ARG A 316 -12.22 -15.97 17.34
N LEU A 317 -11.17 -15.27 16.91
CA LEU A 317 -9.90 -15.10 17.62
C LEU A 317 -9.64 -13.60 17.85
N ALA A 318 -9.58 -13.20 19.11
CA ALA A 318 -9.31 -11.83 19.53
C ALA A 318 -7.80 -11.53 19.61
N ASP A 319 -7.45 -10.24 19.60
CA ASP A 319 -6.09 -9.80 19.83
C ASP A 319 -5.62 -10.27 21.22
N GLY A 320 -4.45 -10.89 21.27
CA GLY A 320 -3.88 -11.46 22.49
C GLY A 320 -4.35 -12.88 22.84
N ASP A 321 -5.34 -13.44 22.13
CA ASP A 321 -5.78 -14.82 22.33
C ASP A 321 -4.63 -15.81 22.14
N ARG A 322 -4.76 -16.98 22.78
CA ARG A 322 -3.78 -18.06 22.68
C ARG A 322 -4.32 -19.18 21.83
N LEU A 323 -3.57 -19.54 20.80
CA LEU A 323 -3.83 -20.76 20.06
C LEU A 323 -3.55 -22.00 20.93
N PRO A 324 -4.25 -23.13 20.69
CA PRO A 324 -3.95 -24.40 21.32
C PRO A 324 -2.49 -24.82 21.15
N SER A 325 -2.04 -25.80 21.96
CA SER A 325 -0.71 -26.38 21.77
C SER A 325 -0.52 -26.91 20.34
N LEU A 326 0.73 -26.94 19.85
CA LEU A 326 1.03 -27.47 18.50
C LEU A 326 0.46 -28.88 18.28
N ALA A 327 0.45 -29.71 19.32
CA ALA A 327 -0.11 -31.05 19.25
C ALA A 327 -1.64 -31.02 19.12
N GLY A 328 -2.32 -30.19 19.93
CA GLY A 328 -3.78 -30.04 19.87
C GLY A 328 -4.26 -29.43 18.55
N LEU A 329 -3.57 -28.37 18.09
CA LEU A 329 -3.91 -27.70 16.84
C LEU A 329 -3.60 -28.58 15.61
N ALA A 330 -2.52 -29.38 15.65
CA ALA A 330 -2.23 -30.33 14.58
C ALA A 330 -3.28 -31.44 14.49
N ALA A 331 -3.79 -31.90 15.64
CA ALA A 331 -4.87 -32.87 15.71
C ALA A 331 -6.19 -32.28 15.19
N GLU A 332 -6.52 -31.02 15.54
CA GLU A 332 -7.70 -30.31 15.05
C GLU A 332 -7.74 -30.25 13.53
N PHE A 333 -6.61 -29.90 12.90
CA PHE A 333 -6.51 -29.81 11.43
C PHE A 333 -6.23 -31.15 10.74
N GLY A 334 -5.96 -32.22 11.48
CA GLY A 334 -5.57 -33.52 10.91
C GLY A 334 -4.25 -33.49 10.13
N ILE A 335 -3.29 -32.65 10.53
CA ILE A 335 -2.02 -32.43 9.81
C ILE A 335 -0.78 -32.79 10.65
N SER A 336 0.35 -32.93 9.97
CA SER A 336 1.64 -33.14 10.66
C SER A 336 2.10 -31.87 11.40
N ARG A 337 2.83 -32.02 12.51
CA ARG A 337 3.44 -30.89 13.24
C ARG A 337 4.35 -30.02 12.36
N PRO A 338 5.18 -30.58 11.44
CA PRO A 338 5.93 -29.77 10.48
C PRO A 338 5.04 -28.91 9.58
N THR A 339 3.94 -29.46 9.05
CA THR A 339 2.98 -28.71 8.22
C THR A 339 2.32 -27.59 9.01
N LEU A 340 1.93 -27.86 10.26
CA LEU A 340 1.36 -26.83 11.14
C LEU A 340 2.38 -25.72 11.43
N ARG A 341 3.63 -26.06 11.74
CA ARG A 341 4.69 -25.06 11.99
C ARG A 341 4.90 -24.17 10.78
N GLU A 342 4.78 -24.69 9.56
CA GLU A 342 4.82 -23.88 8.34
C GLU A 342 3.62 -22.93 8.25
N ALA A 343 2.40 -23.41 8.54
CA ALA A 343 1.21 -22.57 8.56
C ALA A 343 1.32 -21.42 9.58
N LEU A 344 1.78 -21.72 10.80
CA LEU A 344 1.98 -20.71 11.83
C LEU A 344 3.11 -19.74 11.49
N ARG A 345 4.13 -20.18 10.75
CA ARG A 345 5.19 -19.29 10.26
C ARG A 345 4.67 -18.31 9.22
N ILE A 346 3.78 -18.73 8.31
CA ILE A 346 3.13 -17.82 7.35
C ILE A 346 2.41 -16.70 8.12
N LEU A 347 1.64 -17.05 9.16
CA LEU A 347 0.89 -16.10 9.96
C LEU A 347 1.80 -15.20 10.82
N GLU A 348 2.93 -15.73 11.32
CA GLU A 348 3.95 -14.93 12.02
C GLU A 348 4.62 -13.92 11.07
N MET A 349 4.94 -14.33 9.84
CA MET A 349 5.47 -13.43 8.81
C MET A 349 4.49 -12.33 8.44
N GLU A 350 3.20 -12.63 8.49
CA GLU A 350 2.12 -11.66 8.29
C GLU A 350 1.84 -10.82 9.53
N SER A 351 2.62 -10.96 10.61
CA SER A 351 2.41 -10.25 11.89
C SER A 351 1.03 -10.50 12.52
N LEU A 352 0.38 -11.61 12.20
CA LEU A 352 -0.90 -12.04 12.77
C LEU A 352 -0.74 -12.96 13.98
N LEU A 353 0.47 -13.50 14.18
CA LEU A 353 0.82 -14.29 15.34
C LEU A 353 2.22 -13.94 15.84
N THR A 354 2.47 -14.08 17.14
CA THR A 354 3.84 -14.17 17.70
C THR A 354 4.07 -15.58 18.21
N LEU A 355 5.09 -16.27 17.68
CA LEU A 355 5.49 -17.57 18.21
C LEU A 355 6.31 -17.40 19.49
N ARG A 356 5.92 -18.09 20.55
CA ARG A 356 6.70 -18.16 21.78
C ARG A 356 7.64 -19.36 21.76
N ALA A 357 8.81 -19.21 22.37
CA ALA A 357 9.80 -20.28 22.44
C ALA A 357 9.28 -21.45 23.30
N GLY A 358 9.27 -22.65 22.72
CA GLY A 358 8.91 -23.91 23.38
C GLY A 358 7.57 -24.50 22.95
N ASP A 359 7.51 -25.83 22.80
CA ASP A 359 6.34 -26.56 22.24
C ASP A 359 5.04 -26.43 23.05
N ARG A 360 5.11 -25.97 24.31
CA ARG A 360 3.97 -25.74 25.21
C ARG A 360 3.49 -24.29 25.24
N ALA A 361 4.27 -23.34 24.71
CA ALA A 361 4.00 -21.91 24.88
C ALA A 361 2.90 -21.38 23.93
N GLY A 362 2.54 -22.15 22.90
CA GLY A 362 1.53 -21.79 21.91
C GLY A 362 1.94 -20.61 21.03
N ALA A 363 0.98 -20.07 20.30
CA ALA A 363 1.12 -18.82 19.55
C ALA A 363 0.14 -17.79 20.10
N GLN A 364 0.57 -16.54 20.20
CA GLN A 364 -0.31 -15.42 20.57
C GLN A 364 -0.86 -14.77 19.31
N VAL A 365 -2.16 -14.53 19.27
CA VAL A 365 -2.86 -13.88 18.15
C VAL A 365 -2.65 -12.38 18.18
N HIS A 366 -2.45 -11.80 17.00
CA HIS A 366 -2.42 -10.36 16.78
C HIS A 366 -3.44 -9.96 15.72
N HIS A 367 -4.19 -8.89 16.00
CA HIS A 367 -5.04 -8.27 15.00
C HIS A 367 -4.20 -7.47 14.00
N PRO A 368 -4.63 -7.40 12.74
CA PRO A 368 -3.94 -6.56 11.77
C PRO A 368 -4.00 -5.09 12.20
N SER A 369 -2.90 -4.35 12.01
CA SER A 369 -2.77 -2.95 12.43
C SER A 369 -2.39 -2.03 11.26
N THR A 370 -2.88 -0.79 11.27
CA THR A 370 -2.53 0.18 10.21
C THR A 370 -1.06 0.57 10.22
N LEU A 371 -0.35 0.35 11.32
CA LEU A 371 1.11 0.52 11.38
C LEU A 371 1.84 -0.47 10.47
N VAL A 372 1.51 -1.77 10.55
CA VAL A 372 2.13 -2.79 9.68
C VAL A 372 1.71 -2.57 8.22
N ALA A 373 0.44 -2.20 7.97
CA ALA A 373 0.00 -1.83 6.63
C ALA A 373 0.79 -0.65 6.07
N ALA A 374 1.08 0.37 6.89
CA ALA A 374 1.90 1.51 6.49
C ALA A 374 3.36 1.11 6.22
N GLN A 375 3.93 0.17 6.97
CA GLN A 375 5.27 -0.34 6.72
C GLN A 375 5.36 -1.10 5.39
N LEU A 376 4.37 -1.95 5.09
CA LEU A 376 4.30 -2.68 3.83
C LEU A 376 4.08 -1.73 2.64
N ALA A 377 3.14 -0.77 2.77
CA ALA A 377 2.93 0.27 1.78
C ALA A 377 4.18 1.14 1.58
N GLY A 378 4.86 1.53 2.66
CA GLY A 378 6.12 2.28 2.65
C GLY A 378 7.23 1.55 1.90
N THR A 379 7.31 0.23 2.05
CA THR A 379 8.27 -0.62 1.32
C THR A 379 7.98 -0.63 -0.19
N VAL A 380 6.70 -0.62 -0.59
CA VAL A 380 6.31 -0.50 -2.01
C VAL A 380 6.58 0.91 -2.56
N LEU A 381 6.29 1.96 -1.78
CA LEU A 381 6.61 3.35 -2.13
C LEU A 381 8.13 3.53 -2.31
N GLU A 382 8.94 2.93 -1.46
CA GLU A 382 10.41 2.92 -1.57
C GLU A 382 10.87 2.20 -2.84
N ALA A 383 10.31 1.02 -3.13
CA ALA A 383 10.62 0.28 -4.37
C ALA A 383 10.28 1.08 -5.63
N ARG A 384 9.21 1.88 -5.59
CA ARG A 384 8.80 2.79 -6.66
C ARG A 384 9.51 4.13 -6.64
N GLN A 385 10.51 4.30 -5.76
CA GLN A 385 11.32 5.51 -5.66
C GLN A 385 10.44 6.75 -5.46
N VAL A 386 9.43 6.66 -4.59
CA VAL A 386 8.52 7.76 -4.28
C VAL A 386 9.26 8.86 -3.52
N THR A 387 9.14 10.09 -4.01
CA THR A 387 9.69 11.27 -3.36
C THR A 387 8.73 11.88 -2.35
N LEU A 388 9.23 12.77 -1.49
CA LEU A 388 8.38 13.50 -0.56
C LEU A 388 7.38 14.42 -1.32
N ALA A 389 7.78 14.99 -2.46
CA ALA A 389 6.89 15.75 -3.33
C ALA A 389 5.75 14.89 -3.90
N ASP A 390 6.05 13.67 -4.38
CA ASP A 390 5.02 12.74 -4.86
C ASP A 390 3.99 12.44 -3.75
N TYR A 391 4.46 12.27 -2.51
CA TYR A 391 3.60 12.04 -1.35
C TYR A 391 2.70 13.24 -1.04
N PHE A 392 3.27 14.45 -0.91
CA PHE A 392 2.47 15.65 -0.62
C PHE A 392 1.50 15.98 -1.75
N HIS A 393 1.91 15.78 -2.99
CA HIS A 393 1.05 15.95 -4.15
C HIS A 393 -0.15 15.00 -4.11
N ALA A 394 0.06 13.72 -3.77
CA ALA A 394 -1.05 12.78 -3.58
C ALA A 394 -2.01 13.21 -2.48
N VAL A 395 -1.47 13.55 -1.30
CA VAL A 395 -2.24 13.99 -0.14
C VAL A 395 -3.13 15.21 -0.47
N ARG A 396 -2.59 16.21 -1.17
CA ARG A 396 -3.34 17.41 -1.59
C ARG A 396 -4.50 17.11 -2.55
N LEU A 397 -4.44 16.01 -3.28
CA LEU A 397 -5.50 15.62 -4.22
C LEU A 397 -6.61 14.82 -3.53
N ILE A 398 -6.27 14.03 -2.52
CA ILE A 398 -7.19 13.03 -1.94
C ILE A 398 -7.80 13.47 -0.61
N GLU A 399 -7.02 14.02 0.32
CA GLU A 399 -7.53 14.29 1.68
C GLU A 399 -8.59 15.41 1.71
N PRO A 400 -8.51 16.50 0.92
CA PRO A 400 -9.58 17.49 0.89
C PRO A 400 -10.93 16.92 0.44
N ALA A 401 -10.95 15.95 -0.48
CA ALA A 401 -12.17 15.25 -0.88
C ALA A 401 -12.72 14.35 0.25
N MET A 402 -11.85 13.80 1.11
CA MET A 402 -12.30 13.11 2.33
C MET A 402 -12.97 14.07 3.31
N MET A 403 -12.51 15.33 3.38
CA MET A 403 -13.13 16.34 4.25
C MET A 403 -14.50 16.80 3.77
N GLU A 404 -14.74 16.80 2.46
CA GLU A 404 -16.09 16.99 1.91
C GLU A 404 -17.04 15.90 2.42
N LEU A 405 -16.61 14.63 2.34
CA LEU A 405 -17.40 13.50 2.86
C LEU A 405 -17.61 13.62 4.37
N ALA A 406 -16.56 13.94 5.13
CA ALA A 406 -16.63 14.14 6.57
C ALA A 406 -17.66 15.21 6.97
N ALA A 407 -17.69 16.35 6.27
CA ALA A 407 -18.67 17.41 6.51
C ALA A 407 -20.11 16.91 6.36
N THR A 408 -20.37 16.06 5.35
CA THR A 408 -21.71 15.51 5.13
C THR A 408 -22.11 14.43 6.15
N ARG A 409 -21.17 13.86 6.90
CA ARG A 409 -21.39 12.62 7.69
C ARG A 409 -21.02 12.68 9.17
N ILE A 410 -20.28 13.71 9.61
CA ILE A 410 -19.87 13.88 11.01
C ILE A 410 -21.05 13.76 11.99
N ASP A 411 -20.84 13.26 13.20
CA ASP A 411 -21.88 13.24 14.25
C ASP A 411 -21.50 14.18 15.41
N ASP A 412 -22.47 14.49 16.27
CA ASP A 412 -22.27 15.41 17.40
C ASP A 412 -21.19 14.91 18.37
N ARG A 413 -21.07 13.58 18.52
CA ARG A 413 -20.05 12.94 19.35
C ARG A 413 -18.65 13.21 18.82
N SER A 414 -18.43 12.99 17.53
CA SER A 414 -17.14 13.23 16.87
C SER A 414 -16.83 14.73 16.84
N LEU A 415 -17.83 15.58 16.64
CA LEU A 415 -17.66 17.02 16.71
C LEU A 415 -17.22 17.50 18.10
N ALA A 416 -17.83 16.98 19.16
CA ALA A 416 -17.42 17.26 20.53
C ALA A 416 -15.98 16.78 20.81
N ALA A 417 -15.61 15.59 20.32
CA ALA A 417 -14.25 15.06 20.45
C ALA A 417 -13.22 15.95 19.70
N LEU A 418 -13.54 16.40 18.49
CA LEU A 418 -12.67 17.30 17.72
C LEU A 418 -12.48 18.65 18.42
N ARG A 419 -13.54 19.24 18.98
CA ARG A 419 -13.45 20.48 19.77
C ARG A 419 -12.52 20.33 20.98
N ALA A 420 -12.63 19.21 21.70
CA ALA A 420 -11.74 18.91 22.82
C ALA A 420 -10.28 18.77 22.37
N LEU A 421 -10.03 18.10 21.24
CA LEU A 421 -8.69 17.92 20.68
C LEU A 421 -8.09 19.24 20.16
N VAL A 422 -8.90 20.15 19.61
CA VAL A 422 -8.46 21.52 19.27
C VAL A 422 -7.99 22.27 20.49
N ALA A 423 -8.77 22.22 21.59
CA ALA A 423 -8.38 22.85 22.85
C ALA A 423 -7.07 22.25 23.40
N GLU A 424 -6.93 20.93 23.34
CA GLU A 424 -5.70 20.24 23.76
C GLU A 424 -4.49 20.67 22.92
N MET A 425 -4.63 20.71 21.58
CA MET A 425 -3.57 21.17 20.67
C MET A 425 -3.15 22.60 20.96
N ALA A 426 -4.11 23.49 21.26
CA ALA A 426 -3.82 24.88 21.64
C ALA A 426 -2.95 24.97 22.90
N THR A 427 -3.19 24.11 23.90
CA THR A 427 -2.39 24.06 25.14
C THR A 427 -1.06 23.32 25.01
N ALA A 428 -0.84 22.64 23.88
CA ALA A 428 0.35 21.83 23.62
C ALA A 428 1.29 22.50 22.60
N ALA A 429 1.09 23.78 22.27
CA ALA A 429 1.84 24.46 21.22
C ALA A 429 3.37 24.42 21.42
N ASP A 430 3.82 24.45 22.68
CA ASP A 430 5.25 24.41 23.05
C ASP A 430 5.80 22.99 23.29
N ASP A 431 4.95 21.95 23.17
CA ASP A 431 5.34 20.54 23.31
C ASP A 431 5.04 19.78 22.02
N VAL A 432 6.07 19.64 21.18
CA VAL A 432 5.97 18.97 19.86
C VAL A 432 5.43 17.55 19.98
N SER A 433 5.77 16.80 21.03
CA SER A 433 5.34 15.41 21.20
C SER A 433 3.86 15.35 21.55
N ARG A 434 3.43 16.15 22.54
CA ARG A 434 2.03 16.23 22.94
C ARG A 434 1.14 16.78 21.83
N PHE A 435 1.60 17.81 21.12
CA PHE A 435 0.91 18.34 19.94
C PHE A 435 0.74 17.28 18.86
N SER A 436 1.81 16.53 18.55
CA SER A 436 1.77 15.49 17.50
C SER A 436 0.83 14.34 17.86
N ASP A 437 0.74 13.96 19.14
CA ASP A 437 -0.22 12.94 19.58
C ASP A 437 -1.67 13.45 19.47
N ALA A 438 -1.94 14.68 19.94
CA ALA A 438 -3.25 15.30 19.84
C ALA A 438 -3.70 15.45 18.37
N TRP A 439 -2.81 15.92 17.49
CA TRP A 439 -3.04 15.99 16.05
C TRP A 439 -3.36 14.61 15.46
N ARG A 440 -2.58 13.57 15.79
CA ARG A 440 -2.81 12.20 15.30
C ARG A 440 -4.19 11.68 15.71
N ARG A 441 -4.62 11.94 16.95
CA ARG A 441 -5.96 11.59 17.42
C ARG A 441 -7.04 12.39 16.69
N ALA A 442 -6.83 13.70 16.47
CA ALA A 442 -7.77 14.55 15.74
C ALA A 442 -7.93 14.11 14.28
N ALA A 443 -6.82 13.79 13.61
CA ALA A 443 -6.81 13.21 12.27
C ALA A 443 -7.59 11.89 12.23
N ALA A 444 -7.33 10.96 13.16
CA ALA A 444 -8.06 9.69 13.23
C ALA A 444 -9.57 9.89 13.38
N VAL A 445 -10.00 10.86 14.20
CA VAL A 445 -11.43 11.18 14.35
C VAL A 445 -12.01 11.74 13.05
N VAL A 446 -11.40 12.76 12.44
CA VAL A 446 -11.97 13.40 11.23
C VAL A 446 -11.98 12.48 10.01
N PHE A 447 -10.98 11.61 9.85
CA PHE A 447 -11.01 10.61 8.77
C PHE A 447 -12.01 9.47 9.07
N GLY A 448 -12.24 9.16 10.34
CA GLY A 448 -13.26 8.20 10.76
C GLY A 448 -14.70 8.67 10.47
N THR A 449 -14.95 9.98 10.50
CA THR A 449 -16.29 10.55 10.20
C THR A 449 -16.66 10.50 8.72
N THR A 450 -15.74 10.12 7.83
CA THR A 450 -16.07 9.82 6.44
C THR A 450 -17.07 8.68 6.31
N GLY A 451 -17.26 7.85 7.35
CA GLY A 451 -18.15 6.70 7.31
C GLY A 451 -17.67 5.59 6.35
N ASN A 452 -16.42 5.65 5.90
CA ASN A 452 -15.84 4.70 4.97
C ASN A 452 -14.56 4.10 5.57
N PRO A 453 -14.59 2.83 6.01
CA PRO A 453 -13.43 2.20 6.63
C PRO A 453 -12.20 2.10 5.71
N ALA A 454 -12.38 2.02 4.39
CA ALA A 454 -11.27 1.99 3.44
C ALA A 454 -10.56 3.35 3.35
N LEU A 455 -11.32 4.45 3.31
CA LEU A 455 -10.75 5.80 3.37
C LEU A 455 -10.04 6.05 4.71
N ALA A 456 -10.62 5.59 5.82
CA ALA A 456 -9.98 5.70 7.13
C ALA A 456 -8.64 4.94 7.18
N VAL A 457 -8.58 3.70 6.67
CA VAL A 457 -7.32 2.93 6.59
C VAL A 457 -6.29 3.62 5.69
N VAL A 458 -6.71 4.13 4.53
CA VAL A 458 -5.82 4.88 3.63
C VAL A 458 -5.26 6.13 4.32
N ALA A 459 -6.11 6.90 4.99
CA ALA A 459 -5.68 8.08 5.73
C ALA A 459 -4.72 7.71 6.87
N GLU A 460 -5.00 6.67 7.66
CA GLU A 460 -4.09 6.19 8.71
C GLU A 460 -2.72 5.78 8.14
N ILE A 461 -2.68 5.07 7.02
CA ILE A 461 -1.42 4.70 6.33
C ILE A 461 -0.64 5.96 5.93
N LEU A 462 -1.30 6.94 5.33
CA LEU A 462 -0.69 8.21 4.93
C LEU A 462 -0.20 9.03 6.12
N GLN A 463 -0.93 9.05 7.23
CA GLN A 463 -0.51 9.77 8.44
C GLN A 463 0.72 9.14 9.10
N TRP A 464 0.87 7.81 9.09
CA TRP A 464 2.09 7.15 9.56
C TRP A 464 3.33 7.61 8.80
N VAL A 465 3.21 7.74 7.48
CA VAL A 465 4.27 8.31 6.63
C VAL A 465 4.60 9.75 7.04
N ARG A 466 3.58 10.59 7.26
CA ARG A 466 3.75 11.99 7.67
C ARG A 466 4.49 12.11 8.99
N LEU A 467 4.10 11.31 9.98
CA LEU A 467 4.73 11.28 11.30
C LEU A 467 6.18 10.78 11.21
N GLY A 468 6.46 9.78 10.38
CA GLY A 468 7.83 9.31 10.14
C GLY A 468 8.75 10.37 9.54
N THR A 469 8.22 11.27 8.70
CA THR A 469 9.00 12.37 8.10
C THR A 469 9.17 13.59 9.02
N ARG A 470 8.30 13.79 10.02
CA ARG A 470 8.31 14.99 10.89
C ARG A 470 9.65 15.23 11.59
N PRO A 471 10.35 14.24 12.16
CA PRO A 471 11.63 14.48 12.82
C PRO A 471 12.68 15.06 11.87
N ALA A 472 12.73 14.61 10.60
CA ALA A 472 13.66 15.13 9.60
C ALA A 472 13.23 16.49 9.04
N VAL A 473 11.92 16.68 8.85
CA VAL A 473 11.30 17.95 8.41
C VAL A 473 11.39 19.03 9.49
N ASN A 474 11.38 18.67 10.78
CA ASN A 474 11.42 19.63 11.88
C ASN A 474 12.82 19.79 12.49
N ALA A 475 13.82 19.00 12.07
CA ALA A 475 15.17 19.00 12.64
C ALA A 475 16.05 20.23 12.33
N PRO A 476 15.95 20.92 11.18
CA PRO A 476 16.91 21.99 10.86
C PRO A 476 16.43 23.42 11.10
N ALA A 477 15.13 23.67 11.34
CA ALA A 477 14.68 25.02 11.57
C ALA A 477 14.84 25.36 13.06
N ASP A 478 15.39 26.54 13.37
CA ASP A 478 15.24 27.16 14.68
C ASP A 478 13.81 26.92 15.18
N ASP A 479 13.65 26.65 16.49
CA ASP A 479 12.36 26.36 17.15
C ASP A 479 11.20 27.27 16.67
N SER A 480 11.53 28.46 16.17
CA SER A 480 10.67 29.40 15.43
C SER A 480 9.78 28.84 14.31
N TRP A 481 10.24 27.97 13.38
CA TRP A 481 9.35 27.50 12.29
C TRP A 481 8.35 26.48 12.81
N ALA A 482 8.78 25.54 13.64
CA ALA A 482 7.89 24.53 14.20
C ALA A 482 6.83 25.20 15.10
N ALA A 483 7.24 26.20 15.88
CA ALA A 483 6.34 27.04 16.66
C ALA A 483 5.41 27.89 15.76
N ALA A 484 5.92 28.50 14.68
CA ALA A 484 5.12 29.31 13.75
C ALA A 484 4.11 28.48 12.95
N ALA A 485 4.51 27.30 12.46
CA ALA A 485 3.64 26.34 11.80
C ALA A 485 2.55 25.86 12.77
N THR A 486 2.92 25.50 14.00
CA THR A 486 1.97 25.10 15.06
C THR A 486 0.97 26.21 15.37
N SER A 487 1.44 27.47 15.43
CA SER A 487 0.59 28.65 15.65
C SER A 487 -0.40 28.90 14.50
N CYS A 488 -0.11 28.43 13.29
CA CYS A 488 -1.03 28.51 12.15
C CYS A 488 -1.97 27.29 12.05
N LEU A 489 -1.51 26.10 12.45
CA LEU A 489 -2.26 24.86 12.30
C LEU A 489 -3.48 24.78 13.22
N VAL A 490 -3.36 25.25 14.48
CA VAL A 490 -4.49 25.15 15.44
C VAL A 490 -5.69 26.00 15.01
N PRO A 491 -5.54 27.29 14.64
CA PRO A 491 -6.67 28.08 14.14
C PRO A 491 -7.31 27.50 12.88
N LEU A 492 -6.50 27.05 11.90
CA LEU A 492 -7.02 26.43 10.67
C LEU A 492 -7.79 25.13 10.95
N PHE A 493 -7.33 24.32 11.92
CA PHE A 493 -8.05 23.13 12.32
C PHE A 493 -9.35 23.47 13.08
N ALA A 494 -9.37 24.54 13.87
CA ALA A 494 -10.60 25.04 14.48
C ALA A 494 -11.61 25.49 13.40
N GLU A 495 -11.16 26.19 12.36
CA GLU A 495 -12.01 26.57 11.23
C GLU A 495 -12.56 25.36 10.47
N LEU A 496 -11.76 24.29 10.31
CA LEU A 496 -12.25 23.02 9.78
C LEU A 496 -13.36 22.46 10.68
N VAL A 497 -13.17 22.42 12.00
CA VAL A 497 -14.19 21.92 12.94
C VAL A 497 -15.47 22.74 12.85
N ASP A 498 -15.38 24.06 12.66
CA ASP A 498 -16.55 24.92 12.43
C ASP A 498 -17.22 24.64 11.09
N ALA A 499 -16.45 24.39 10.02
CA ALA A 499 -16.99 24.01 8.73
C ALA A 499 -17.72 22.65 8.79
N LEU A 500 -17.16 21.68 9.52
CA LEU A 500 -17.79 20.38 9.78
C LEU A 500 -19.07 20.54 10.60
N ALA A 501 -19.07 21.39 11.63
CA ALA A 501 -20.27 21.70 12.43
C ALA A 501 -21.38 22.33 11.57
N ALA A 502 -21.01 23.21 10.64
CA ALA A 502 -21.92 23.86 9.71
C ALA A 502 -22.36 22.94 8.55
N ARG A 503 -21.81 21.70 8.46
CA ARG A 503 -22.05 20.76 7.35
C ARG A 503 -21.72 21.36 5.98
N ASP A 504 -20.68 22.18 5.91
CA ASP A 504 -20.25 22.87 4.68
C ASP A 504 -19.07 22.11 4.04
N PRO A 505 -19.30 21.29 2.99
CA PRO A 505 -18.24 20.48 2.38
C PRO A 505 -17.20 21.33 1.67
N GLY A 506 -17.62 22.43 1.03
CA GLY A 506 -16.72 23.32 0.30
C GLY A 506 -15.77 24.05 1.23
N ARG A 507 -16.28 24.55 2.35
CA ARG A 507 -15.45 25.17 3.39
C ARG A 507 -14.54 24.15 4.07
N ALA A 508 -15.03 22.95 4.38
CA ALA A 508 -14.21 21.89 4.98
C ALA A 508 -13.04 21.48 4.06
N ARG A 509 -13.30 21.34 2.74
CA ARG A 509 -12.27 21.11 1.73
C ARG A 509 -11.21 22.21 1.75
N GLY A 510 -11.63 23.48 1.75
CA GLY A 510 -10.76 24.64 1.75
C GLY A 510 -9.87 24.72 2.98
N CYS A 511 -10.43 24.55 4.18
CA CYS A 511 -9.69 24.56 5.44
C CYS A 511 -8.61 23.45 5.48
N TRP A 512 -8.93 22.24 5.01
CA TRP A 512 -7.95 21.15 4.96
C TRP A 512 -6.86 21.38 3.92
N ALA A 513 -7.21 21.91 2.76
CA ALA A 513 -6.21 22.30 1.76
C ALA A 513 -5.24 23.35 2.33
N ALA A 514 -5.75 24.35 3.05
CA ALA A 514 -4.93 25.34 3.73
C ALA A 514 -4.00 24.71 4.80
N LEU A 515 -4.50 23.75 5.60
CA LEU A 515 -3.67 23.00 6.56
C LEU A 515 -2.50 22.27 5.89
N LEU A 516 -2.74 21.67 4.73
CA LEU A 516 -1.70 20.97 3.96
C LEU A 516 -0.67 21.95 3.40
N ASP A 517 -1.10 23.13 2.97
CA ASP A 517 -0.24 24.14 2.36
C ASP A 517 0.72 24.80 3.37
N VAL A 518 0.44 24.75 4.68
CA VAL A 518 1.35 25.25 5.74
C VAL A 518 2.75 24.62 5.63
N ASN A 519 2.86 23.36 5.22
CA ASN A 519 4.15 22.64 5.16
C ASN A 519 4.83 22.73 3.79
N VAL A 520 4.16 23.28 2.76
CA VAL A 520 4.70 23.35 1.39
C VAL A 520 5.96 24.22 1.30
N PRO A 521 5.99 25.44 1.86
CA PRO A 521 7.19 26.29 1.80
C PRO A 521 8.43 25.65 2.43
N PHE A 522 8.24 24.84 3.47
CA PHE A 522 9.34 24.11 4.10
C PHE A 522 9.89 23.01 3.17
N ALA A 523 9.00 22.18 2.59
CA ALA A 523 9.41 21.09 1.72
C ALA A 523 10.18 21.58 0.49
N GLU A 524 9.79 22.74 -0.06
CA GLU A 524 10.42 23.37 -1.23
C GLU A 524 11.74 24.08 -0.89
N SER A 525 11.84 24.74 0.27
CA SER A 525 13.02 25.55 0.63
C SER A 525 14.28 24.73 0.99
N HIS A 526 14.13 23.46 1.33
CA HIS A 526 15.21 22.62 1.86
C HIS A 526 15.59 21.43 0.96
N ASP A 527 15.15 21.40 -0.30
CA ASP A 527 15.41 20.31 -1.27
C ASP A 527 14.92 18.90 -0.83
N TYR A 528 14.19 18.79 0.29
CA TYR A 528 13.61 17.53 0.77
C TYR A 528 12.53 17.00 -0.19
N ALA A 529 11.84 17.89 -0.91
CA ALA A 529 10.80 17.55 -1.87
C ALA A 529 11.26 16.48 -2.88
N HIS A 530 12.50 16.55 -3.36
CA HIS A 530 13.03 15.66 -4.39
C HIS A 530 13.72 14.40 -3.85
N ARG A 531 13.89 14.30 -2.53
CA ARG A 531 14.48 13.12 -1.88
C ARG A 531 13.47 11.99 -1.78
N LEU A 532 13.98 10.75 -1.80
CA LEU A 532 13.16 9.57 -1.55
C LEU A 532 12.56 9.64 -0.15
N MET A 533 11.27 9.30 -0.06
CA MET A 533 10.51 9.36 1.18
C MET A 533 11.17 8.54 2.31
N VAL A 534 11.73 7.36 2.00
CA VAL A 534 12.45 6.53 2.98
C VAL A 534 13.70 7.23 3.52
N ASP A 535 14.44 7.93 2.66
CA ASP A 535 15.70 8.54 3.04
C ASP A 535 15.46 9.74 3.97
N VAL A 536 14.24 10.31 3.94
CA VAL A 536 13.79 11.34 4.87
C VAL A 536 13.30 10.72 6.19
N ILE A 537 12.55 9.61 6.13
CA ILE A 537 12.05 8.92 7.34
C ILE A 537 13.19 8.34 8.19
N ASP A 538 14.20 7.77 7.54
CA ASP A 538 15.34 7.12 8.22
C ASP A 538 16.45 8.11 8.62
N GLU A 539 16.29 9.41 8.35
CA GLU A 539 17.29 10.42 8.68
C GLU A 539 17.32 10.70 10.20
N PRO A 540 18.46 10.55 10.88
CA PRO A 540 18.55 10.83 12.30
C PRO A 540 18.36 12.32 12.59
N VAL A 541 17.56 12.61 13.63
CA VAL A 541 17.33 13.97 14.14
C VAL A 541 18.67 14.66 14.42
N GLY A 542 18.90 15.82 13.81
CA GLY A 542 20.07 16.68 14.08
C GLY A 542 21.32 16.44 13.22
N VAL A 543 21.28 15.58 12.19
CA VAL A 543 22.41 15.45 11.22
C VAL A 543 21.95 15.92 9.85
N VAL A 544 21.91 17.24 9.64
CA VAL A 544 21.77 17.82 8.30
C VAL A 544 23.15 18.15 7.75
N ARG A 545 23.45 17.65 6.56
CA ARG A 545 24.61 18.12 5.79
C ARG A 545 24.23 19.48 5.18
N PRO A 546 25.02 20.54 5.39
CA PRO A 546 24.77 21.80 4.70
C PRO A 546 24.79 21.54 3.19
N VAL A 547 23.78 22.07 2.51
CA VAL A 547 23.71 22.07 1.04
C VAL A 547 24.90 22.87 0.54
N THR A 548 25.79 22.22 -0.21
CA THR A 548 26.70 22.97 -1.09
C THR A 548 25.83 23.48 -2.22
N PRO A 549 25.77 24.80 -2.47
CA PRO A 549 24.97 25.31 -3.56
C PRO A 549 25.48 24.66 -4.85
N THR A 550 24.63 23.84 -5.46
CA THR A 550 24.85 23.41 -6.84
C THR A 550 24.83 24.67 -7.68
N GLU A 551 25.92 24.86 -8.43
CA GLU A 551 26.08 25.96 -9.37
C GLU A 551 24.81 26.06 -10.24
N PRO A 552 24.19 27.25 -10.36
CA PRO A 552 22.95 27.38 -11.12
C PRO A 552 23.18 26.90 -12.56
N PRO A 553 22.18 26.26 -13.20
CA PRO A 553 22.31 25.83 -14.59
C PRO A 553 22.72 27.02 -15.44
N SER A 554 23.82 26.85 -16.18
CA SER A 554 24.40 27.90 -17.00
C SER A 554 23.34 28.44 -17.97
N ARG A 555 23.10 29.75 -17.92
CA ARG A 555 22.15 30.44 -18.80
C ARG A 555 22.45 30.05 -20.27
N PRO A 556 21.42 29.75 -21.09
CA PRO A 556 21.63 29.51 -22.50
C PRO A 556 22.31 30.73 -23.14
N ARG A 557 23.40 30.49 -23.88
CA ARG A 557 24.14 31.55 -24.59
C ARG A 557 23.18 32.27 -25.55
N PRO A 558 23.16 33.61 -25.58
CA PRO A 558 22.36 34.34 -26.55
C PRO A 558 22.84 34.03 -27.97
N PRO A 559 21.93 34.00 -28.97
CA PRO A 559 22.29 33.73 -30.35
C PRO A 559 23.30 34.77 -30.85
N ARG A 560 24.37 34.28 -31.52
CA ARG A 560 25.38 35.14 -32.16
C ARG A 560 24.67 36.08 -33.13
N ARG A 561 24.76 37.39 -32.88
CA ARG A 561 24.42 38.41 -33.87
C ARG A 561 25.27 38.17 -35.12
N ILE A 562 24.62 37.80 -36.22
CA ILE A 562 25.20 37.89 -37.55
C ILE A 562 25.44 39.39 -37.79
N ARG A 563 26.70 39.81 -37.89
CA ARG A 563 27.05 41.15 -38.38
C ARG A 563 26.64 41.19 -39.85
N ALA A 564 25.74 42.10 -40.19
CA ALA A 564 25.60 42.57 -41.55
C ALA A 564 26.92 43.24 -41.96
N GLY A 565 27.49 42.75 -43.04
CA GLY A 565 28.63 43.28 -43.78
C GLY A 565 28.49 42.78 -45.19
#